data_AF-A0A285V7A5-F1
#
_entry.id   AF-A0A285V7A5-F1
#
_cell.length_a   1.000
_cell.length_b   1.000
_cell.length_c   1.000
_cell.angle_alpha   90.00
_cell.angle_beta   90.00
_cell.angle_gamma   90.00
#
_symmetry.space_group_name_H-M   'P 1'
#
loop_
_entity.id
_entity.type
_entity.pdbx_description
1 polymer ?
#
loop_
_entity_poly.entity_id
_entity_poly.type
_entity_poly.pdbx_seq_one_letter_code
_entity_poly.pdbx_strand_id
1 'polypeptide(L)'
;MTEPAREPNPASGDSRARDRAVIARIAAAERWARTSDRVAATEPARRGLRARFEREADPDGILDSVERARRGHALMTAHMLRLARASAQARASAQARRTAAGRDRRR
;
A
#
# COMPACT_ATOMS: atom_id res chain seq x y z
N MET A 1 -19.24 10.28 -43.27
CA MET A 1 -17.79 10.45 -43.04
C MET A 1 -17.57 10.23 -41.56
N THR A 2 -17.40 8.97 -41.14
CA THR A 2 -17.22 8.62 -39.72
C THR A 2 -15.73 8.65 -39.44
N GLU A 3 -15.30 9.56 -38.58
CA GLU A 3 -13.91 9.68 -38.13
C GLU A 3 -13.49 8.36 -37.45
N PRO A 4 -12.37 7.72 -37.86
CA PRO A 4 -11.95 6.48 -37.22
C PRO A 4 -11.51 6.77 -35.78
N ALA A 5 -11.96 5.94 -34.85
CA ALA A 5 -11.61 6.03 -33.44
C ALA A 5 -10.08 6.09 -33.27
N ARG A 6 -9.58 7.19 -32.72
CA ARG A 6 -8.16 7.42 -32.47
C ARG A 6 -7.62 6.31 -31.56
N GLU A 7 -6.77 5.45 -32.09
CA GLU A 7 -6.17 4.35 -31.34
C GLU A 7 -5.46 4.89 -30.09
N PRO A 8 -5.63 4.25 -28.91
CA PRO A 8 -4.99 4.70 -27.70
C PRO A 8 -3.47 4.51 -27.82
N ASN A 9 -2.75 5.62 -27.96
CA ASN A 9 -1.29 5.61 -27.99
C ASN A 9 -0.73 4.99 -26.69
N PRO A 10 0.01 3.86 -26.74
CA PRO A 10 0.52 3.15 -25.56
C PRO A 10 1.48 3.98 -24.71
N ALA A 11 2.14 5.00 -25.29
CA ALA A 11 2.98 5.93 -24.54
C ALA A 11 2.19 6.84 -23.58
N SER A 12 0.87 6.96 -23.78
CA SER A 12 0.01 7.83 -22.97
C SER A 12 -0.31 7.25 -21.59
N GLY A 13 -0.24 5.92 -21.42
CA GLY A 13 -0.53 5.27 -20.14
C GLY A 13 0.53 5.53 -19.08
N ASP A 14 1.79 5.51 -19.51
CA ASP A 14 2.98 5.72 -18.69
C ASP A 14 3.08 7.17 -18.19
N SER A 15 2.82 8.15 -19.06
CA SER A 15 2.79 9.57 -18.68
C SER A 15 1.66 9.88 -17.70
N ARG A 16 0.43 9.38 -17.94
CA ARG A 16 -0.69 9.53 -17.00
C ARG A 16 -0.41 8.91 -15.63
N ALA A 17 0.28 7.77 -15.58
CA ALA A 17 0.67 7.15 -14.32
C ALA A 17 1.72 7.99 -13.56
N ARG A 18 2.70 8.55 -14.28
CA ARG A 18 3.71 9.46 -13.70
C ARG A 18 3.08 10.74 -13.17
N ASP A 19 2.14 11.34 -13.90
CA ASP A 19 1.45 12.57 -13.48
C ASP A 19 0.66 12.34 -12.18
N ARG A 20 -0.07 11.23 -12.08
CA ARG A 20 -0.79 10.86 -10.83
C ARG A 20 0.14 10.70 -9.64
N ALA A 21 1.32 10.12 -9.84
CA ALA A 21 2.30 9.96 -8.76
C ALA A 21 2.84 11.31 -8.29
N VAL A 22 3.09 12.26 -9.20
CA VAL A 22 3.52 13.63 -8.85
C VAL A 22 2.42 14.37 -8.10
N ILE A 23 1.18 14.32 -8.59
CA ILE A 23 0.02 14.95 -7.94
C ILE A 23 -0.16 14.41 -6.50
N ALA A 24 -0.09 13.10 -6.32
CA ALA A 24 -0.21 12.49 -5.00
C ALA A 24 0.89 12.95 -4.03
N ARG A 25 2.12 13.15 -4.53
CA ARG A 25 3.24 13.65 -3.73
C ARG A 25 3.05 15.12 -3.32
N ILE A 26 2.57 15.97 -4.23
CA ILE A 26 2.25 17.37 -3.94
C ILE A 26 1.18 17.44 -2.84
N ALA A 27 0.06 16.73 -3.02
CA ALA A 27 -1.03 16.71 -2.05
C ALA A 27 -0.58 16.20 -0.67
N ALA A 28 0.28 15.17 -0.63
CA ALA A 28 0.84 14.67 0.62
C ALA A 28 1.73 15.70 1.32
N ALA A 29 2.62 16.36 0.58
CA ALA A 29 3.51 17.40 1.12
C ALA A 29 2.70 18.56 1.71
N GLU A 30 1.72 19.06 0.96
CA GLU A 30 0.82 20.12 1.39
C GLU A 30 0.01 19.76 2.64
N ARG A 31 -0.58 18.54 2.67
CA ARG A 31 -1.31 18.05 3.84
C ARG A 31 -0.42 18.05 5.08
N TRP A 32 0.81 17.56 4.94
CA TRP A 32 1.73 17.45 6.07
C TRP A 32 2.36 18.77 6.48
N ALA A 33 2.42 19.78 5.60
CA ALA A 33 2.78 21.14 5.96
C ALA A 33 1.73 21.80 6.87
N ARG A 34 0.45 21.45 6.68
CA ARG A 34 -0.68 21.95 7.50
C ARG A 34 -0.94 21.14 8.78
N THR A 35 -0.19 20.07 9.03
CA THR A 35 -0.43 19.17 10.16
C THR A 35 0.63 19.40 11.24
N SER A 36 0.22 19.98 12.38
CA SER A 36 1.09 20.21 13.53
C SER A 36 1.48 18.91 14.23
N ASP A 37 0.52 18.03 14.49
CA ASP A 37 0.75 16.71 15.10
C ASP A 37 0.41 15.58 14.11
N ARG A 38 1.46 14.95 13.57
CA ARG A 38 1.31 13.83 12.63
C ARG A 38 0.88 12.53 13.32
N VAL A 39 1.23 12.35 14.58
CA VAL A 39 0.87 11.16 15.36
C VAL A 39 -0.63 11.16 15.61
N ALA A 40 -1.16 12.29 16.08
CA ALA A 40 -2.60 12.48 16.27
C ALA A 40 -3.38 12.35 14.96
N ALA A 41 -2.86 12.90 13.85
CA ALA A 41 -3.51 12.82 12.55
C ALA A 41 -3.68 11.38 12.00
N THR A 42 -2.88 10.42 12.47
CA THR A 42 -2.95 9.00 12.07
C THR A 42 -3.52 8.09 13.16
N GLU A 43 -3.73 8.60 14.37
CA GLU A 43 -4.23 7.83 15.51
C GLU A 43 -5.59 7.17 15.23
N PRO A 44 -6.60 7.84 14.63
CA PRO A 44 -7.87 7.19 14.31
C PRO A 44 -7.71 5.97 13.40
N ALA A 45 -6.84 6.06 12.39
CA ALA A 45 -6.57 4.95 11.48
C ALA A 45 -5.84 3.80 12.19
N ARG A 46 -4.85 4.11 13.03
CA ARG A 46 -4.11 3.10 13.82
C ARG A 46 -5.04 2.39 14.81
N ARG A 47 -5.92 3.13 15.49
CA ARG A 47 -6.94 2.58 16.39
C ARG A 47 -7.93 1.68 15.65
N GLY A 48 -8.45 2.12 14.50
CA GLY A 48 -9.38 1.32 13.70
C GLY A 48 -8.76 -0.01 13.24
N LEU A 49 -7.50 0.02 12.81
CA LEU A 49 -6.77 -1.19 12.43
C LEU A 49 -6.57 -2.15 13.62
N ARG A 50 -6.17 -1.63 14.79
CA ARG A 50 -6.04 -2.44 16.02
C ARG A 50 -7.37 -3.06 16.43
N ALA A 51 -8.43 -2.27 16.47
CA ALA A 51 -9.77 -2.73 16.83
C ALA A 51 -10.29 -3.84 15.92
N ARG A 52 -9.93 -3.81 14.62
CA ARG A 52 -10.22 -4.92 13.70
C ARG A 52 -9.58 -6.23 14.18
N PHE A 53 -8.29 -6.21 14.48
CA PHE A 53 -7.58 -7.41 14.92
C PHE A 53 -7.99 -7.88 16.32
N GLU A 54 -8.39 -6.97 17.21
CA GLU A 54 -8.97 -7.31 18.51
C GLU A 54 -10.28 -8.08 18.36
N ARG A 55 -11.16 -7.69 17.42
CA ARG A 55 -12.38 -8.45 17.10
C ARG A 55 -12.09 -9.80 16.45
N GLU A 56 -11.05 -9.88 15.61
CA GLU A 56 -10.61 -11.16 15.02
C GLU A 56 -10.00 -12.08 16.09
N ALA A 57 -9.34 -11.52 17.12
CA ALA A 57 -8.73 -12.26 18.21
C ALA A 57 -9.74 -12.81 19.23
N ASP A 58 -10.91 -12.16 19.35
CA ASP A 58 -11.96 -12.51 20.29
C ASP A 58 -13.35 -12.26 19.66
N PRO A 59 -13.81 -13.11 18.72
CA PRO A 59 -15.09 -12.94 18.06
C PRO A 59 -16.28 -13.02 19.04
N ASP A 60 -16.16 -13.85 20.07
CA ASP A 60 -17.21 -14.12 21.05
C ASP A 60 -17.16 -13.17 22.27
N GLY A 61 -16.12 -12.33 22.39
CA GLY A 61 -15.99 -11.33 23.44
C GLY A 61 -15.65 -11.89 24.83
N ILE A 62 -15.10 -13.10 24.91
CA ILE A 62 -14.92 -13.84 26.16
C ILE A 62 -13.59 -13.49 26.84
N LEU A 63 -12.60 -13.01 26.08
CA LEU A 63 -11.28 -12.70 26.64
C LEU A 63 -11.29 -11.43 27.49
N ASP A 64 -10.38 -11.35 28.46
CA ASP A 64 -10.12 -10.08 29.13
C ASP A 64 -9.53 -9.05 28.15
N SER A 65 -9.66 -7.77 28.47
CA SER A 65 -9.22 -6.69 27.58
C SER A 65 -7.72 -6.70 27.28
N VAL A 66 -6.88 -7.09 28.24
CA VAL A 66 -5.42 -7.14 28.09
C VAL A 66 -5.04 -8.30 27.18
N GLU A 67 -5.60 -9.49 27.39
CA GLU A 67 -5.33 -10.66 26.55
C GLU A 67 -5.89 -10.48 25.13
N ARG A 68 -7.07 -9.87 24.98
CA ARG A 68 -7.62 -9.49 23.66
C ARG A 68 -6.67 -8.55 22.91
N ALA A 69 -6.17 -7.52 23.59
CA ALA A 69 -5.22 -6.57 22.99
C ALA A 69 -3.90 -7.26 22.61
N ARG A 70 -3.38 -8.13 23.48
CA ARG A 70 -2.16 -8.91 23.22
C ARG A 70 -2.31 -9.80 21.98
N ARG A 71 -3.40 -10.55 21.88
CA ARG A 71 -3.70 -11.41 20.73
C ARG A 71 -3.95 -10.60 19.46
N GLY A 72 -4.71 -9.51 19.56
CA GLY A 72 -4.93 -8.57 18.45
C GLY A 72 -3.62 -8.00 17.91
N HIS A 73 -2.70 -7.61 18.79
CA HIS A 73 -1.37 -7.15 18.38
C HIS A 73 -0.54 -8.25 17.70
N ALA A 74 -0.60 -9.48 18.18
CA ALA A 74 0.06 -10.62 17.54
C ALA A 74 -0.49 -10.87 16.12
N LEU A 75 -1.82 -10.82 15.94
CA LEU A 75 -2.46 -10.96 14.63
C LEU A 75 -2.09 -9.82 13.68
N MET A 76 -2.09 -8.58 14.16
CA MET A 76 -1.62 -7.42 13.42
C MET A 76 -0.18 -7.61 12.94
N THR A 77 0.70 -8.09 13.83
CA THR A 77 2.11 -8.36 13.52
C THR A 77 2.23 -9.43 12.44
N ALA A 78 1.51 -10.54 12.57
CA ALA A 78 1.48 -11.60 11.55
C ALA A 78 0.98 -11.08 10.20
N HIS A 79 -0.04 -10.23 10.17
CA HIS A 79 -0.53 -9.60 8.94
C HIS A 79 0.55 -8.77 8.24
N MET A 80 1.24 -7.91 8.99
CA MET A 80 2.31 -7.07 8.44
C MET A 80 3.49 -7.90 7.93
N LEU A 81 3.85 -8.99 8.62
CA LEU A 81 4.89 -9.92 8.17
C LEU A 81 4.52 -10.60 6.85
N ARG A 82 3.26 -11.03 6.68
CA ARG A 82 2.78 -11.58 5.40
C ARG A 82 2.88 -10.55 4.27
N LEU A 83 2.48 -9.30 4.53
CA LEU A 83 2.57 -8.22 3.54
C LEU A 83 4.03 -7.91 3.16
N ALA A 84 4.93 -7.88 4.14
CA ALA A 84 6.36 -7.67 3.91
C ALA A 84 6.97 -8.79 3.06
N ARG A 85 6.66 -10.05 3.37
CA ARG A 85 7.09 -11.22 2.59
C ARG A 85 6.59 -11.14 1.15
N ALA A 86 5.29 -10.89 0.95
CA ALA A 86 4.71 -10.76 -0.39
C ALA A 86 5.36 -9.62 -1.19
N SER A 87 5.62 -8.49 -0.54
CA SER A 87 6.28 -7.34 -1.16
C SER A 87 7.73 -7.64 -1.55
N ALA A 88 8.47 -8.37 -0.71
CA ALA A 88 9.84 -8.79 -1.02
C ALA A 88 9.87 -9.72 -2.25
N GLN A 89 8.95 -10.69 -2.31
CA GLN A 89 8.80 -11.57 -3.46
C GLN A 89 8.49 -10.80 -4.74
N ALA A 90 7.54 -9.86 -4.70
CA ALA A 90 7.18 -9.03 -5.86
C ALA A 90 8.37 -8.21 -6.38
N ARG A 91 9.16 -7.61 -5.48
CA ARG A 91 10.38 -6.86 -5.84
C ARG A 91 11.44 -7.76 -6.47
N ALA A 92 11.66 -8.95 -5.91
CA ALA A 92 12.61 -9.92 -6.46
C ALA A 92 12.22 -10.34 -7.89
N SER A 93 10.94 -10.65 -8.12
CA SER A 93 10.45 -10.98 -9.46
C SER A 93 10.56 -9.81 -10.45
N ALA A 94 10.27 -8.58 -10.02
CA ALA A 94 10.43 -7.39 -10.86
C ALA A 94 11.89 -7.14 -11.24
N GLN A 95 12.82 -7.32 -10.30
CA GLN A 95 14.26 -7.20 -10.59
C GLN A 95 14.73 -8.26 -11.58
N ALA A 96 14.32 -9.52 -11.41
CA ALA A 96 14.65 -10.60 -12.33
C ALA A 96 14.13 -10.33 -13.76
N ARG A 97 12.92 -9.77 -13.89
CA ARG A 97 12.37 -9.35 -15.19
C ARG A 97 13.18 -8.23 -15.83
N ARG A 98 13.60 -7.24 -15.03
CA ARG A 98 14.44 -6.12 -15.50
C ARG A 98 15.82 -6.58 -15.97
N THR A 99 16.47 -7.50 -15.23
CA THR A 99 17.77 -8.04 -15.63
C THR A 99 17.67 -8.90 -16.89
N ALA A 100 16.60 -9.69 -17.04
CA ALA A 100 16.34 -10.45 -18.26
C ALA A 100 16.12 -9.51 -19.48
N ALA A 101 15.27 -8.49 -19.35
CA ALA A 101 15.01 -7.52 -20.42
C ALA A 101 16.25 -6.68 -20.78
N GLY A 102 17.09 -6.34 -19.79
CA GLY A 102 18.35 -5.64 -20.03
C GLY A 102 19.40 -6.49 -20.73
N ARG A 103 19.34 -7.82 -20.58
CA ARG A 103 20.18 -8.78 -21.30
C ARG A 103 19.73 -8.95 -22.75
N ASP A 104 18.42 -8.99 -22.97
CA ASP A 104 17.80 -9.12 -24.30
C ASP A 104 18.10 -7.90 -25.19
N ARG A 105 18.00 -6.68 -24.65
CA ARG A 105 18.36 -5.45 -25.39
C ARG A 105 19.85 -5.28 -25.73
N ARG A 106 20.73 -6.17 -25.24
CA ARG A 106 22.18 -6.12 -25.49
C ARG A 106 22.64 -7.19 -26.49
N ARG A 107 21.74 -8.06 -26.97
CA ARG A 107 21.99 -9.00 -28.06
C ARG A 107 21.45 -8.44 -29.37
#